data_AF-A0A7R9WPD7-F1
#
_entry.id   AF-A0A7R9WPD7-F1
#
_cell.length_a   1.000
_cell.length_b   1.000
_cell.length_c   1.000
_cell.angle_alpha   90.00
_cell.angle_beta   90.00
_cell.angle_gamma   90.00
#
_symmetry.space_group_name_H-M   'P 1'
#
loop_
_entity.id
_entity.type
_entity.pdbx_description
1 polymer ?
#
loop_
_entity_poly.entity_id
_entity_poly.type
_entity_poly.pdbx_seq_one_letter_code
_entity_poly.pdbx_strand_id
1 'polypeptide(L)'
;FSLSNTVMRHDLDPPAAPMSEAYPHLILNNFESQLGKRVGNILKCLFPVPRHDSKRVITFSNDNDFISFRHHMYSKAAANDSVTLHEVGPRFEMRLYQIRLGTLDQKEAENEYVLRPYQNTANKRQML
;
A
#
# COMPACT_ATOMS: atom_id res chain seq x y z
N PHE A 1 3.62 -6.56 8.68
CA PHE A 1 4.15 -5.19 8.52
C PHE A 1 4.15 -4.48 9.86
N SER A 2 5.07 -3.55 10.09
CA SER A 2 4.95 -2.53 11.14
C SER A 2 4.33 -1.27 10.54
N LEU A 3 3.43 -0.60 11.26
CA LEU A 3 2.76 0.62 10.81
C LEU A 3 3.33 1.84 11.52
N SER A 4 3.54 2.92 10.78
CA SER A 4 3.96 4.23 11.29
C SER A 4 3.17 5.35 10.63
N ASN A 5 3.25 6.57 11.19
CA ASN A 5 2.64 7.79 10.64
C ASN A 5 1.14 7.62 10.31
N THR A 6 0.42 6.97 11.23
CA THR A 6 -0.99 6.61 11.02
C THR A 6 -1.89 7.81 11.27
N VAL A 7 -2.67 8.20 10.26
CA VAL A 7 -3.79 9.14 10.38
C VAL A 7 -5.05 8.35 10.10
N MET A 8 -5.95 8.29 11.09
CA MET A 8 -7.19 7.56 10.96
C MET A 8 -8.16 8.34 10.09
N ARG A 9 -9.05 7.64 9.39
CA ARG A 9 -10.09 8.26 8.56
C ARG A 9 -10.97 9.24 9.36
N HIS A 10 -11.21 8.93 10.63
CA HIS A 10 -12.07 9.72 11.51
C HIS A 10 -11.43 11.05 11.91
N ASP A 11 -10.11 11.17 11.74
CA ASP A 11 -9.33 12.37 12.06
C ASP A 11 -9.04 13.21 10.80
N LEU A 12 -9.63 12.86 9.64
CA LEU A 12 -9.46 13.61 8.40
C LEU A 12 -10.27 14.91 8.43
N ASP A 13 -9.63 15.99 7.98
CA ASP A 13 -10.24 17.31 7.79
C ASP A 13 -10.19 17.68 6.30
N PRO A 14 -11.32 17.96 5.63
CA PRO A 14 -12.70 17.92 6.14
C PRO A 14 -13.18 16.48 6.45
N PRO A 15 -14.24 16.33 7.28
CA PRO A 15 -14.81 15.03 7.61
C PRO A 15 -15.11 14.22 6.35
N ALA A 16 -14.55 13.01 6.28
CA ALA A 16 -14.64 12.20 5.08
C ALA A 16 -16.09 11.79 4.77
N ALA A 17 -16.54 12.09 3.55
CA ALA A 17 -17.83 11.65 3.01
C ALA A 17 -17.94 10.11 2.99
N PRO A 18 -19.17 9.54 2.95
CA PRO A 18 -19.37 8.09 2.87
C PRO A 18 -18.51 7.46 1.78
N MET A 19 -17.80 6.38 2.15
CA MET A 19 -16.82 5.75 1.27
C MET A 19 -17.55 4.92 0.20
N SER A 20 -17.16 5.08 -1.06
CA SER A 20 -17.62 4.20 -2.13
C SER A 20 -17.07 2.79 -1.95
N GLU A 21 -17.94 1.79 -2.03
CA GLU A 21 -17.58 0.37 -1.99
C GLU A 21 -17.15 -0.19 -3.36
N ALA A 22 -17.08 0.67 -4.39
CA ALA A 22 -16.58 0.27 -5.70
C ALA A 22 -15.15 -0.31 -5.60
N TYR A 23 -14.85 -1.26 -6.50
CA TYR A 23 -13.56 -1.89 -6.57
C TYR A 23 -12.48 -0.88 -6.99
N PRO A 24 -11.40 -0.72 -6.20
CA PRO A 24 -10.41 0.31 -6.44
C PRO A 24 -9.42 -0.09 -7.55
N HIS A 25 -8.97 0.90 -8.33
CA HIS A 25 -7.72 0.76 -9.07
C HIS A 25 -6.53 0.77 -8.11
N LEU A 26 -5.53 -0.06 -8.40
CA LEU A 26 -4.32 -0.16 -7.59
C LEU A 26 -3.14 0.44 -8.34
N ILE A 27 -2.36 1.26 -7.64
CA ILE A 27 -1.07 1.78 -8.11
C ILE A 27 0.02 1.19 -7.21
N LEU A 28 0.95 0.45 -7.81
CA LEU A 28 2.15 -0.06 -7.14
C LEU A 28 3.35 0.69 -7.72
N ASN A 29 3.93 1.61 -6.93
CA ASN A 29 5.06 2.43 -7.36
C ASN A 29 6.36 1.95 -6.68
N ASN A 30 7.44 1.81 -7.45
CA ASN A 30 8.78 1.40 -7.00
C ASN A 30 8.87 0.00 -6.34
N PHE A 31 8.17 -1.01 -6.87
CA PHE A 31 8.29 -2.41 -6.46
C PHE A 31 9.09 -3.23 -7.48
N GLU A 32 10.34 -2.83 -7.73
CA GLU A 32 11.13 -3.31 -8.86
C GLU A 32 11.95 -4.58 -8.53
N SER A 33 12.35 -4.74 -7.28
CA SER A 33 13.15 -5.89 -6.83
C SER A 33 12.32 -7.19 -6.87
N GLN A 34 12.98 -8.36 -6.75
CA GLN A 34 12.23 -9.62 -6.68
C GLN A 34 11.31 -9.69 -5.45
N LEU A 35 11.79 -9.24 -4.30
CA LEU A 35 11.00 -9.16 -3.08
C LEU A 35 9.89 -8.10 -3.21
N GLY A 36 10.18 -6.97 -3.84
CA GLY A 36 9.21 -5.93 -4.18
C GLY A 36 8.07 -6.48 -5.02
N LYS A 37 8.37 -7.19 -6.12
CA LYS A 37 7.37 -7.86 -6.96
C LYS A 37 6.55 -8.89 -6.17
N ARG A 38 7.19 -9.64 -5.28
CA ARG A 38 6.51 -10.60 -4.39
C ARG A 38 5.51 -9.91 -3.47
N VAL A 39 5.93 -8.86 -2.78
CA VAL A 39 5.09 -8.06 -1.87
C VAL A 39 3.97 -7.37 -2.64
N GLY A 40 4.29 -6.76 -3.78
CA GLY A 40 3.31 -6.14 -4.66
C GLY A 40 2.23 -7.12 -5.12
N ASN A 41 2.60 -8.37 -5.43
CA ASN A 41 1.64 -9.42 -5.78
C ASN A 41 0.75 -9.81 -4.60
N ILE A 42 1.33 -10.00 -3.39
CA ILE A 42 0.56 -10.28 -2.17
C ILE A 42 -0.46 -9.17 -1.92
N LEU A 43 -0.04 -7.90 -1.96
CA LEU A 43 -0.91 -6.74 -1.72
C LEU A 43 -1.98 -6.59 -2.80
N LYS A 44 -1.64 -6.82 -4.08
CA LYS A 44 -2.57 -6.76 -5.21
C LYS A 44 -3.68 -7.80 -5.07
N CYS A 45 -3.34 -9.02 -4.67
CA CYS A 45 -4.31 -10.12 -4.53
C CYS A 45 -5.31 -9.95 -3.39
N LEU A 46 -5.15 -8.93 -2.53
CA LEU A 46 -6.14 -8.58 -1.51
C LEU A 46 -7.37 -7.86 -2.09
N PHE A 47 -7.29 -7.39 -3.34
CA PHE A 47 -8.35 -6.61 -3.96
C PHE A 47 -8.92 -7.30 -5.20
N PRO A 48 -10.24 -7.13 -5.44
CA PRO A 48 -10.88 -7.60 -6.66
C PRO A 48 -10.49 -6.76 -7.87
N VAL A 49 -10.72 -7.29 -9.08
CA VAL A 49 -10.43 -6.59 -10.33
C VAL A 49 -11.41 -5.42 -10.52
N PRO A 50 -10.93 -4.17 -10.66
CA PRO A 50 -11.77 -3.00 -10.83
C PRO A 50 -12.37 -2.92 -12.24
N ARG A 51 -13.52 -2.25 -12.36
CA ARG A 51 -14.06 -1.82 -13.66
C ARG A 51 -13.29 -0.61 -14.17
N HIS A 52 -13.27 -0.40 -15.49
CA HIS A 52 -12.54 0.71 -16.13
C HIS A 52 -13.05 2.11 -15.75
N ASP A 53 -14.29 2.22 -15.27
CA ASP A 53 -14.94 3.45 -14.87
C ASP A 53 -14.83 3.74 -13.36
N SER A 54 -14.11 2.90 -12.60
CA SER A 54 -13.97 3.09 -11.16
C SER A 54 -13.15 4.34 -10.85
N LYS A 55 -13.72 5.22 -10.02
CA LYS A 55 -13.09 6.47 -9.60
C LYS A 55 -12.22 6.34 -8.35
N ARG A 56 -12.21 5.14 -7.74
CA ARG A 56 -11.52 4.87 -6.49
C ARG A 56 -10.12 4.34 -6.79
N VAL A 57 -9.10 4.90 -6.15
CA VAL A 57 -7.70 4.56 -6.36
C VAL A 57 -7.00 4.35 -5.02
N ILE A 58 -6.30 3.23 -4.91
CA ILE A 58 -5.41 2.94 -3.78
C ILE A 58 -3.98 2.91 -4.30
N THR A 59 -3.11 3.65 -3.62
CA THR A 59 -1.70 3.75 -3.98
C THR A 59 -0.85 3.11 -2.89
N PHE A 60 0.00 2.19 -3.29
CA PHE A 60 1.14 1.72 -2.53
C PHE A 60 2.39 2.28 -3.22
N SER A 61 3.07 3.21 -2.56
CA SER A 61 4.33 3.77 -3.08
C SER A 61 5.47 3.38 -2.16
N ASN A 62 6.46 2.68 -2.69
CA ASN A 62 7.65 2.31 -1.95
C ASN A 62 8.70 3.43 -2.06
N ASP A 63 9.20 3.86 -0.91
CA ASP A 63 10.39 4.72 -0.78
C ASP A 63 11.24 4.20 0.37
N ASN A 64 12.50 3.81 0.10
CA ASN A 64 13.43 3.30 1.10
C ASN A 64 12.89 2.16 1.99
N ASP A 65 12.20 1.17 1.40
CA ASP A 65 11.50 0.06 2.09
C ASP A 65 10.31 0.48 2.96
N PHE A 66 9.90 1.75 2.91
CA PHE A 66 8.66 2.25 3.49
C PHE A 66 7.59 2.33 2.42
N ILE A 67 6.57 1.50 2.56
CA ILE A 67 5.40 1.49 1.67
C ILE A 67 4.39 2.50 2.20
N SER A 68 4.33 3.66 1.56
CA SER A 68 3.29 4.65 1.78
C SER A 68 1.96 4.17 1.20
N PHE A 69 0.97 3.99 2.07
CA PHE A 69 -0.40 3.70 1.68
C PHE A 69 -1.20 5.01 1.62
N ARG A 70 -1.88 5.24 0.49
CA ARG A 70 -2.85 6.33 0.35
C ARG A 70 -4.09 5.86 -0.38
N HIS A 71 -5.24 6.41 -0.01
CA HIS A 71 -6.53 6.04 -0.57
C HIS A 71 -7.29 7.28 -1.02
N HIS A 72 -7.48 7.38 -2.33
CA HIS A 72 -8.06 8.53 -2.98
C HIS A 72 -9.29 8.16 -3.83
N MET A 73 -10.16 9.13 -4.02
CA MET A 73 -11.08 9.17 -5.15
C MET A 73 -10.63 10.27 -6.10
N TYR A 74 -10.71 10.03 -7.40
CA TYR A 74 -10.41 11.05 -8.39
C TYR A 74 -11.67 11.55 -9.09
N SER A 75 -11.65 12.83 -9.47
CA SER A 75 -12.65 13.41 -10.35
C SER A 75 -11.95 14.12 -11.51
N LYS A 76 -12.40 13.83 -12.73
CA LYS A 76 -11.90 14.46 -13.95
C LYS A 76 -12.82 15.60 -14.32
N ALA A 77 -12.29 16.82 -14.43
CA ALA A 77 -13.08 17.95 -14.91
C ALA A 77 -13.35 17.77 -16.42
N ALA A 78 -14.57 18.07 -16.88
CA ALA A 78 -14.90 17.96 -18.31
C ALA A 78 -14.26 19.08 -19.15
N ALA A 79 -13.99 20.23 -18.54
CA ALA A 79 -13.53 21.43 -19.23
C ALA A 79 -12.01 21.44 -19.48
N ASN A 80 -11.22 20.90 -18.53
CA ASN A 80 -9.76 20.81 -18.62
C ASN A 80 -9.37 19.36 -18.34
N ASP A 81 -8.34 18.82 -19.01
CA ASP A 81 -7.83 17.45 -18.80
C ASP A 81 -7.15 17.25 -17.42
N SER A 82 -7.52 18.06 -16.44
CA SER A 82 -7.01 18.00 -15.08
C SER A 82 -7.78 16.96 -14.25
N VAL A 83 -7.01 16.24 -13.43
CA VAL A 83 -7.53 15.27 -12.47
C VAL A 83 -7.36 15.86 -11.07
N THR A 84 -8.45 15.88 -10.31
CA THR A 84 -8.45 16.28 -8.90
C THR A 84 -8.58 15.05 -8.03
N LEU A 85 -7.82 15.02 -6.92
CA LEU A 85 -7.80 13.91 -5.98
C LEU A 85 -8.43 14.35 -4.66
N HIS A 86 -9.31 13.50 -4.13
CA HIS A 86 -9.91 13.64 -2.81
C HIS A 86 -9.47 12.48 -1.95
N GLU A 87 -8.93 12.78 -0.78
CA GLU A 87 -8.51 11.74 0.14
C GLU A 87 -9.70 11.24 0.96
N VAL A 88 -9.83 9.91 1.06
CA VAL A 88 -11.04 9.28 1.64
C VAL A 88 -10.73 8.21 2.68
N GLY A 89 -9.50 7.72 2.74
CA GLY A 89 -9.09 6.64 3.65
C GLY A 89 -7.95 7.04 4.57
N PRO A 90 -7.53 6.11 5.46
CA PRO A 90 -6.43 6.36 6.38
C PRO A 90 -5.10 6.55 5.62
N ARG A 91 -4.19 7.28 6.26
CA ARG A 91 -2.79 7.39 5.84
C ARG A 91 -1.96 6.53 6.78
N PHE A 92 -1.03 5.78 6.23
CA PHE A 92 0.03 5.17 7.03
C PHE A 92 1.18 4.78 6.14
N GLU A 93 2.30 4.52 6.78
CA GLU A 93 3.46 3.88 6.18
C GLU A 93 3.60 2.49 6.75
N MET A 94 3.91 1.53 5.88
CA MET A 94 4.15 0.15 6.26
C MET A 94 5.60 -0.20 5.98
N ARG A 95 6.22 -0.90 6.93
CA ARG A 95 7.52 -1.53 6.69
C ARG A 95 7.40 -3.04 6.80
N LEU A 96 7.92 -3.76 5.79
CA LEU A 96 7.94 -5.21 5.77
C LEU A 96 8.95 -5.73 6.79
N TYR A 97 8.50 -6.51 7.78
CA TYR A 97 9.39 -7.14 8.75
C TYR A 97 9.60 -8.64 8.51
N GLN A 98 8.65 -9.33 7.88
CA GLN A 98 8.71 -10.78 7.67
C GLN A 98 7.71 -11.23 6.59
N ILE A 99 8.10 -12.25 5.82
CA ILE A 99 7.23 -13.06 4.95
C ILE A 99 7.46 -14.54 5.32
N ARG A 100 6.37 -15.28 5.52
CA ARG A 100 6.38 -16.73 5.78
C ARG A 100 5.66 -17.47 4.66
N LEU A 101 6.14 -18.66 4.33
CA LEU A 101 5.54 -19.58 3.36
C LEU A 101 4.47 -20.46 4.01
N GLY A 102 3.52 -19.83 4.71
CA GLY A 102 2.46 -20.53 5.44
C GLY A 102 1.37 -19.59 5.92
N THR A 103 0.35 -20.15 6.55
CA THR A 103 -0.73 -19.37 7.17
C THR A 103 -0.29 -18.82 8.52
N LEU A 104 -1.08 -17.89 9.09
CA LEU A 104 -0.79 -17.27 10.38
C LEU A 104 -0.65 -18.30 11.52
N ASP A 105 -1.43 -19.38 11.48
CA ASP A 105 -1.44 -20.41 12.51
C ASP A 105 -0.21 -21.34 12.44
N GLN A 106 0.44 -21.43 11.27
CA GLN A 106 1.62 -22.27 11.05
C GLN A 106 2.88 -21.55 11.56
N LYS A 107 3.10 -21.63 12.88
CA LYS A 107 4.25 -20.97 13.53
C LYS A 107 5.61 -21.46 13.03
N GLU A 108 5.69 -22.71 12.59
CA GLU A 108 6.90 -23.38 12.11
C GLU A 108 7.14 -23.23 10.60
N ALA A 109 6.28 -22.50 9.89
CA ALA A 109 6.44 -22.26 8.46
C ALA A 109 7.77 -21.56 8.15
N GLU A 110 8.36 -21.91 7.01
CA GLU A 110 9.62 -21.36 6.55
C GLU A 110 9.53 -19.85 6.31
N ASN A 111 10.58 -19.12 6.66
CA ASN A 111 10.68 -17.69 6.43
C ASN A 111 11.26 -17.41 5.05
N GLU A 112 10.45 -16.84 4.15
CA GLU A 112 10.92 -16.34 2.86
C GLU A 112 11.78 -15.08 3.03
N TYR A 113 11.37 -14.19 3.94
CA TYR A 113 12.08 -12.95 4.24
C TYR A 113 11.94 -12.58 5.72
N VAL A 114 13.00 -12.02 6.31
CA VAL A 114 13.00 -11.43 7.65
C VAL A 114 13.87 -10.18 7.64
N LEU A 115 13.35 -9.08 8.19
CA LEU A 115 14.11 -7.86 8.40
C LEU A 115 15.17 -8.08 9.49
N ARG A 116 16.44 -7.84 9.17
CA ARG A 116 17.59 -8.02 10.08
C ARG A 116 18.25 -6.67 10.40
N PRO A 117 17.74 -5.91 11.39
CA PRO A 117 18.21 -4.55 11.66
C PRO A 117 19.63 -4.51 12.26
N TYR A 118 20.06 -5.55 12.97
CA TYR A 118 21.35 -5.59 13.67
C TYR A 118 22.53 -6.08 12.79
N GLN A 119 22.43 -5.94 11.46
CA GLN A 119 23.54 -6.21 10.54
C GLN A 119 24.26 -4.92 10.17
N ASN A 120 25.60 -4.95 10.06
CA ASN A 120 26.42 -3.76 9.75
C ASN A 120 26.00 -3.01 8.48
N THR A 121 25.40 -3.70 7.51
CA THR A 121 24.97 -3.11 6.23
C THR A 121 23.46 -2.93 6.13
N ALA A 122 22.71 -3.15 7.22
CA ALA A 122 21.24 -3.10 7.21
C ALA A 122 20.71 -1.76 6.69
N ASN A 123 21.29 -0.63 7.13
CA ASN A 123 20.85 0.70 6.72
C ASN A 123 21.24 1.08 5.28
N LYS A 124 22.10 0.29 4.62
CA LYS A 124 22.59 0.57 3.26
C LYS A 124 21.84 -0.22 2.18
N ARG A 125 21.02 -1.20 2.58
CA ARG A 125 20.34 -2.12 1.67
C ARG A 125 18.87 -1.74 1.57
N GLN A 126 18.41 -1.48 0.36
CA GLN A 126 16.99 -1.41 0.02
C GLN A 126 16.59 -2.79 -0.52
N MET A 127 15.47 -3.32 -0.02
CA MET A 127 15.03 -4.69 -0.28
C MET A 127 13.78 -4.77 -1.16
N LEU A 128 12.95 -3.72 -1.20
CA LEU A 128 11.70 -3.64 -1.96
C LEU A 128 11.88 -2.94 -3.31
#